data_AF-A0A352KPY0-F1
#
_entry.id   AF-A0A352KPY0-F1
#
_cell.length_a   1.000
_cell.length_b   1.000
_cell.length_c   1.000
_cell.angle_alpha   90.00
_cell.angle_beta   90.00
_cell.angle_gamma   90.00
#
_symmetry.space_group_name_H-M   'P 1'
#
loop_
_entity.id
_entity.type
_entity.pdbx_description
1 polymer ?
#
loop_
_entity_poly.entity_id
_entity_poly.type
_entity_poly.pdbx_seq_one_letter_code
_entity_poly.pdbx_strand_id
1 'polypeptide(L)'
;MKKINNIKFIGLYIILLLTAGALQASNSPERIVEEVTTQMLENLSTNTQNYKENPSELYQAVEKIVFPHFYLKKMTHYVLGEN
;
A
#
# COMPACT_ATOMS: atom_id res chain seq x y z
N MET A 1 -34.50 38.95 10.11
CA MET A 1 -33.70 37.89 10.80
C MET A 1 -33.43 36.63 9.94
N LYS A 2 -33.76 36.57 8.63
CA LYS A 2 -33.50 35.39 7.77
C LYS A 2 -32.05 35.24 7.27
N LYS A 3 -31.28 36.34 7.12
CA LYS A 3 -29.90 36.32 6.58
C LYS A 3 -28.88 35.58 7.46
N ILE A 4 -29.07 35.58 8.79
CA ILE A 4 -28.14 34.96 9.75
C ILE A 4 -28.18 33.44 9.64
N ASN A 5 -29.33 32.84 9.32
CA ASN A 5 -29.44 31.39 9.18
C ASN A 5 -28.72 30.89 7.92
N ASN A 6 -28.81 31.65 6.82
CA ASN A 6 -28.14 31.32 5.56
C ASN A 6 -26.60 31.40 5.68
N ILE A 7 -26.08 32.31 6.52
CA ILE A 7 -24.64 32.40 6.82
C ILE A 7 -24.15 31.16 7.58
N LYS A 8 -24.95 30.63 8.51
CA LYS A 8 -24.63 29.37 9.21
C LYS A 8 -24.59 28.17 8.25
N PHE A 9 -25.52 28.10 7.30
CA PHE A 9 -25.52 27.05 6.26
C PHE A 9 -24.33 27.16 5.31
N ILE A 10 -23.93 28.38 4.92
CA ILE A 10 -22.74 28.61 4.08
C ILE A 10 -21.47 28.21 4.84
N GLY A 11 -21.36 28.56 6.12
CA GLY A 11 -20.24 28.15 6.96
C GLY A 11 -20.12 26.63 7.09
N LEU A 12 -21.25 25.93 7.26
CA LEU A 12 -21.29 24.47 7.30
C LEU A 12 -20.86 23.84 5.97
N TYR A 13 -21.29 24.41 4.84
CA TYR A 13 -20.88 23.96 3.51
C TYR A 13 -19.38 24.13 3.26
N ILE A 14 -18.79 25.24 3.71
CA ILE A 14 -17.35 25.50 3.58
C ILE A 14 -16.55 24.50 4.43
N ILE A 15 -17.01 24.19 5.64
CA ILE A 15 -16.37 23.19 6.51
C ILE A 15 -16.43 21.78 5.86
N LEU A 16 -17.55 21.43 5.22
CA LEU A 16 -17.70 20.15 4.53
C LEU A 16 -16.78 20.02 3.30
N LEU A 17 -16.55 21.12 2.58
CA LEU A 17 -15.65 21.13 1.41
C LEU A 17 -14.18 21.02 1.82
N LEU A 18 -13.80 21.53 3.00
CA LEU A 18 -12.43 21.47 3.51
C LEU A 18 -12.01 20.06 3.94
N THR A 19 -12.94 19.17 4.29
CA THR A 19 -12.62 17.78 4.67
C THR A 19 -12.51 16.83 3.46
N ALA A 20 -13.01 17.24 2.28
CA ALA A 20 -13.01 16.40 1.08
C ALA A 20 -11.62 16.23 0.42
N GLY A 21 -10.67 17.13 0.71
CA GLY A 21 -9.35 17.14 0.06
C GLY A 21 -8.31 16.17 0.62
N ALA A 22 -8.55 15.55 1.77
CA ALA A 22 -7.54 14.76 2.49
C ALA A 22 -7.49 13.26 2.12
N LEU A 23 -8.34 12.79 1.19
CA LEU A 23 -8.47 11.36 0.87
C LEU A 23 -7.66 10.87 -0.34
N GLN A 24 -6.77 11.71 -0.89
CA GLN A 24 -5.90 11.36 -2.02
C GLN A 24 -4.51 10.84 -1.59
N ALA A 25 -4.40 10.22 -0.42
CA ALA A 25 -3.32 9.27 -0.15
C ALA A 25 -3.65 7.96 -0.88
N SER A 26 -3.74 8.02 -2.20
CA SER A 26 -3.93 6.84 -3.04
C SER A 26 -2.64 6.04 -2.96
N ASN A 27 -2.75 4.76 -2.57
CA ASN A 27 -1.69 3.76 -2.67
C ASN A 27 -1.28 3.62 -4.15
N SER A 28 -0.44 4.53 -4.65
CA SER A 28 0.01 4.48 -6.02
C SER A 28 0.84 3.22 -6.21
N PRO A 29 0.81 2.60 -7.40
CA PRO A 29 1.63 1.42 -7.67
C PRO A 29 3.11 1.63 -7.31
N GLU A 30 3.63 2.84 -7.54
CA GLU A 30 5.00 3.22 -7.22
C GLU A 30 5.26 3.20 -5.70
N ARG A 31 4.33 3.72 -4.90
CA ARG A 31 4.43 3.72 -3.43
C ARG A 31 4.37 2.31 -2.86
N ILE A 32 3.54 1.43 -3.41
CA ILE A 32 3.47 0.02 -3.01
C ILE A 32 4.82 -0.67 -3.28
N VAL A 33 5.42 -0.45 -4.46
CA VAL A 33 6.72 -1.02 -4.79
C VAL A 33 7.81 -0.50 -3.85
N GLU A 34 7.85 0.80 -3.59
CA GLU A 34 8.82 1.43 -2.68
C GLU A 34 8.70 0.86 -1.26
N GLU A 35 7.48 0.78 -0.73
CA GLU A 35 7.21 0.30 0.62
C GLU A 35 7.61 -1.16 0.80
N VAL A 36 7.14 -2.04 -0.10
CA VAL A 36 7.44 -3.49 -0.04
C VAL A 36 8.93 -3.74 -0.21
N THR A 37 9.60 -2.99 -1.09
CA THR A 37 11.05 -3.09 -1.28
C THR A 37 11.79 -2.68 -0.02
N THR A 38 11.41 -1.53 0.57
CA THR A 38 12.02 -1.03 1.81
C THR A 38 11.85 -2.03 2.95
N GLN A 39 10.63 -2.55 3.11
CA GLN A 39 10.31 -3.54 4.13
C GLN A 39 11.13 -4.83 3.98
N MET A 40 11.27 -5.34 2.75
CA MET A 40 12.06 -6.56 2.50
C MET A 40 13.55 -6.32 2.75
N LEU A 41 14.11 -5.18 2.32
CA LEU A 41 15.51 -4.84 2.55
C LEU A 41 15.82 -4.68 4.04
N GLU A 42 14.95 -4.01 4.78
CA GLU A 42 15.09 -3.88 6.24
C GLU A 42 15.04 -5.24 6.92
N ASN A 43 14.08 -6.08 6.53
CA ASN A 43 13.91 -7.43 7.04
C ASN A 43 15.15 -8.31 6.78
N LEU A 44 15.72 -8.24 5.57
CA LEU A 44 16.98 -8.92 5.21
C LEU A 44 18.15 -8.45 6.07
N SER A 45 18.31 -7.14 6.23
CA SER A 45 19.43 -6.57 7.00
C SER A 45 19.37 -6.96 8.48
N THR A 46 18.16 -7.03 9.05
CA THR A 46 17.93 -7.34 10.46
C THR A 46 18.09 -8.83 10.77
N ASN A 47 17.73 -9.71 9.83
CA ASN A 47 17.66 -11.15 10.05
C ASN A 47 18.73 -11.95 9.30
N THR A 48 19.77 -11.29 8.76
CA THR A 48 20.80 -11.92 7.92
C THR A 48 21.41 -13.18 8.55
N GLN A 49 21.73 -13.15 9.85
CA GLN A 49 22.32 -14.31 10.52
C GLN A 49 21.32 -15.47 10.64
N ASN A 50 20.07 -15.18 11.00
CA ASN A 50 19.00 -16.17 11.10
C ASN A 50 18.76 -16.86 9.74
N TYR A 51 18.81 -16.11 8.63
CA TYR A 51 18.67 -16.70 7.29
C TYR A 51 19.86 -17.54 6.85
N LYS A 52 21.07 -17.26 7.33
CA LYS A 52 22.23 -18.12 7.09
C LYS A 52 22.11 -19.45 7.83
N GLU A 53 21.57 -19.43 9.03
CA GLU A 53 21.37 -20.62 9.86
C GLU A 53 20.15 -21.43 9.40
N ASN A 54 19.05 -20.75 9.07
CA ASN A 54 17.78 -21.33 8.64
C ASN A 54 17.27 -20.69 7.34
N PRO A 55 17.76 -21.11 6.16
CA PRO A 55 17.33 -20.54 4.87
C PRO A 55 15.81 -20.64 4.61
N SER A 56 15.12 -21.61 5.22
CA SER A 56 13.66 -21.75 5.14
C SER A 56 12.91 -20.51 5.63
N GLU A 57 13.46 -19.79 6.61
CA GLU A 57 12.83 -18.58 7.16
C GLU A 57 12.84 -17.42 6.17
N LEU A 58 13.82 -17.36 5.27
CA LEU A 58 13.86 -16.37 4.19
C LEU A 58 12.67 -16.54 3.24
N TYR A 59 12.35 -17.78 2.88
CA TYR A 59 11.19 -18.06 2.01
C TYR A 59 9.87 -17.66 2.67
N GLN A 60 9.74 -17.87 3.98
CA GLN A 60 8.57 -17.40 4.73
C GLN A 60 8.49 -15.87 4.77
N ALA A 61 9.62 -15.17 4.84
CA ALA A 61 9.65 -13.70 4.76
C ALA A 61 9.19 -13.21 3.39
N VAL A 62 9.67 -13.83 2.30
CA VAL A 62 9.22 -13.53 0.93
C VAL A 62 7.72 -13.78 0.77
N GLU A 63 7.21 -14.91 1.26
CA GLU A 63 5.79 -15.25 1.21
C GLU A 63 4.91 -14.22 1.95
N LYS A 64 5.40 -13.67 3.06
CA LYS A 64 4.66 -12.69 3.86
C LYS A 64 4.76 -11.26 3.32
N ILE A 65 5.92 -10.86 2.80
CA ILE A 65 6.20 -9.47 2.43
C ILE A 65 5.93 -9.21 0.96
N VAL A 66 6.37 -10.10 0.06
CA VAL A 66 6.38 -9.84 -1.38
C VAL A 66 5.16 -10.46 -2.07
N PHE A 67 4.86 -11.72 -1.78
CA PHE A 67 3.83 -12.47 -2.51
C PHE A 67 2.39 -11.90 -2.42
N PRO A 68 1.95 -11.22 -1.34
CA PRO A 68 0.62 -10.62 -1.32
C PRO A 68 0.38 -9.59 -2.43
N HIS A 69 1.46 -9.01 -2.97
CA HIS A 69 1.41 -8.01 -4.02
C HIS A 69 1.57 -8.60 -5.44
N PHE A 70 1.79 -9.91 -5.55
CA PHE A 70 2.05 -10.60 -6.81
C PHE A 70 0.81 -11.30 -7.34
N TYR A 71 0.45 -11.00 -8.59
CA TYR A 71 -0.64 -11.72 -9.26
C TYR A 71 -0.11 -12.93 -10.01
N LEU A 72 0.18 -14.00 -9.25
CA LEU A 72 0.85 -15.20 -9.75
C LEU A 72 0.16 -15.79 -10.99
N LYS A 73 -1.17 -15.88 -11.00
CA LYS A 73 -1.94 -16.40 -12.15
C LYS A 73 -1.65 -15.66 -13.46
N LYS A 74 -1.52 -14.33 -13.40
CA LYS A 74 -1.26 -13.52 -14.60
C LYS A 74 0.19 -13.63 -15.03
N MET A 75 1.12 -13.64 -14.07
CA MET A 75 2.54 -13.85 -14.36
C MET A 75 2.79 -15.22 -14.99
N THR A 76 2.20 -16.28 -14.46
CA THR A 76 2.34 -17.62 -15.02
C THR A 76 1.66 -17.74 -16.39
N HIS A 77 0.51 -17.10 -16.60
CA HIS A 77 -0.09 -17.01 -17.93
C HIS A 77 0.86 -16.36 -18.95
N TYR A 78 1.55 -15.27 -18.59
CA TYR A 78 2.54 -14.65 -19.47
C TYR A 78 3.77 -15.52 -19.73
N VAL A 79 4.23 -16.29 -18.73
CA VAL A 79 5.39 -17.18 -18.87
C VAL A 79 5.06 -18.41 -19.72
N LEU A 80 3.85 -18.96 -19.54
CA LEU A 80 3.43 -20.19 -20.22
C LEU A 80 2.88 -19.94 -21.63
N GLY A 81 2.40 -18.72 -21.92
CA GLY A 81 1.73 -18.40 -23.18
C GLY A 81 0.35 -19.05 -23.30
N GLU A 82 -0.23 -19.01 -24.50
CA GLU A 82 -1.43 -19.80 -24.82
C GLU A 82 -1.02 -21.28 -24.95
N ASN A 83 -1.44 -22.11 -23.99
CA ASN A 83 -1.50 -23.57 -24.11
C ASN A 83 -2.95 -24.01 -24.05
#